data_AF-A0A254QKM6-F1
#
_entry.id   AF-A0A254QKM6-F1
#
_cell.length_a   1.000
_cell.length_b   1.000
_cell.length_c   1.000
_cell.angle_alpha   90.00
_cell.angle_beta   90.00
_cell.angle_gamma   90.00
#
_symmetry.space_group_name_H-M   'P 1'
#
loop_
_entity.id
_entity.type
_entity.pdbx_description
1 polymer ?
#
loop_
_entity_poly.entity_id
_entity_poly.type
_entity_poly.pdbx_seq_one_letter_code
_entity_poly.pdbx_strand_id
1 'polypeptide(L)'
;MHTALRFVQTLLATMLLAVSARSAPSQADTKTLRVFIFAGQSNMVGSHSRANDIKLFPPFAGLDLPQENVMYSYSIGREDMNSSNGWTTLKPLGSVIGPEVSFARKVAQTTKAPIAIIKCASGGTTLGEDWNPDTPGGFKLYPLALQLIRSSLADLDRKGIRYRVEGFMWHQGENDMFSREFKPAYAKNLKNFLASWRRDLNLPKLNFYIGELCTKTVWGMDNRENMHAIRTAQKAVTAEDPYAVYIPTSQNAVEIGDGAGLHYHYGTLGQLQHGEGYADAYLKSIGKLAKRSRPLKAWPLSKSSPVKLFVLAGHRNMEGERAFRADLLSSPLAKDNPKIPFKYSLGGGITASTGWEPLGVAGASETFGPELSFGQQLQAASVGNFAITKYTHSGSQVNDWTPAGTSATDQNQYKPFINFIKQSIKELQAKGHQVELAGI
;
A
#
# COMPACT_ATOMS: atom_id res chain seq x y z
N MET A 1 58.86 62.66 16.51
CA MET A 1 58.22 63.46 15.45
C MET A 1 57.63 62.50 14.42
N HIS A 2 56.40 62.77 14.00
CA HIS A 2 55.67 62.24 12.83
C HIS A 2 55.07 60.82 12.86
N THR A 3 53.83 60.80 13.38
CA THR A 3 52.57 60.31 12.80
C THR A 3 52.56 59.76 11.36
N ALA A 4 51.92 58.59 11.15
CA ALA A 4 50.81 58.31 10.21
C ALA A 4 50.65 56.77 10.04
N LEU A 5 49.58 56.13 10.55
CA LEU A 5 48.24 55.94 9.97
C LEU A 5 48.03 54.53 9.36
N ARG A 6 47.32 53.68 10.14
CA ARG A 6 46.29 52.67 9.82
C ARG A 6 46.38 51.91 8.48
N PHE A 7 46.23 50.57 8.55
CA PHE A 7 45.02 49.90 8.06
C PHE A 7 44.85 48.51 8.72
N VAL A 8 43.60 48.24 9.11
CA VAL A 8 43.08 47.09 9.85
C VAL A 8 42.64 46.01 8.87
N GLN A 9 43.00 44.75 9.10
CA GLN A 9 42.26 43.60 8.56
C GLN A 9 42.16 42.50 9.62
N THR A 10 41.04 42.51 10.36
CA THR A 10 40.59 41.37 11.14
C THR A 10 39.50 40.68 10.32
N LEU A 11 39.79 39.51 9.75
CA LEU A 11 38.78 38.67 9.08
C LEU A 11 37.82 38.11 10.14
N LEU A 12 36.57 38.58 10.15
CA LEU A 12 35.47 37.90 10.83
C LEU A 12 34.87 36.87 9.86
N ALA A 13 35.06 35.58 10.14
CA ALA A 13 34.38 34.51 9.44
C ALA A 13 32.96 34.33 10.00
N THR A 14 31.96 34.89 9.33
CA THR A 14 30.54 34.57 9.57
C THR A 14 30.18 33.27 8.86
N MET A 15 30.07 32.17 9.62
CA MET A 15 29.36 30.96 9.19
C MET A 15 27.86 31.28 9.07
N LEU A 16 27.36 31.38 7.83
CA LEU A 16 25.92 31.34 7.56
C LEU A 16 25.42 29.91 7.72
N LEU A 17 24.84 29.61 8.88
CA LEU A 17 23.96 28.47 9.06
C LEU A 17 22.70 28.69 8.21
N ALA A 18 22.66 28.09 7.03
CA ALA A 18 21.46 27.97 6.23
C ALA A 18 20.46 27.05 6.96
N VAL A 19 19.67 27.64 7.85
CA VAL A 19 18.46 27.00 8.39
C VAL A 19 17.47 26.93 7.23
N SER A 20 17.33 25.75 6.63
CA SER A 20 16.25 25.44 5.70
C SER A 20 14.91 25.60 6.44
N ALA A 21 14.33 26.79 6.34
CA ALA A 21 12.98 27.05 6.84
C ALA A 21 12.00 26.16 6.07
N ARG A 22 11.52 25.10 6.72
CA ARG A 22 10.34 24.37 6.25
C ARG A 22 9.17 25.35 6.28
N SER A 23 8.80 25.86 5.12
CA SER A 23 7.58 26.64 4.94
C SER A 23 6.39 25.85 5.48
N ALA A 24 5.64 26.43 6.42
CA ALA A 24 4.34 25.91 6.81
C ALA A 24 3.47 25.69 5.55
N PRO A 25 2.65 24.63 5.48
CA PRO A 25 1.79 24.42 4.33
C PRO A 25 0.89 25.64 4.17
N SER A 26 1.07 26.35 3.05
CA SER A 26 0.24 27.51 2.75
C SER A 26 -1.24 27.10 2.72
N GLN A 27 -2.12 27.98 3.17
CA GLN A 27 -3.59 27.82 3.12
C GLN A 27 -4.11 27.57 1.68
N ALA A 28 -3.26 27.72 0.65
CA ALA A 28 -3.55 27.39 -0.73
C ALA A 28 -3.50 25.88 -1.06
N ASP A 29 -2.82 25.05 -0.24
CA ASP A 29 -2.65 23.61 -0.47
C ASP A 29 -3.94 22.79 -0.28
N THR A 30 -4.95 23.37 0.38
CA THR A 30 -6.28 22.78 0.57
C THR A 30 -7.31 23.25 -0.46
N LYS A 31 -6.98 24.27 -1.28
CA LYS A 31 -7.90 24.85 -2.27
C LYS A 31 -7.62 24.45 -3.71
N THR A 32 -6.41 23.94 -3.99
CA THR A 32 -6.02 23.48 -5.33
C THR A 32 -6.54 22.05 -5.54
N LEU A 33 -7.23 21.81 -6.66
CA LEU A 33 -7.73 20.49 -7.02
C LEU A 33 -6.56 19.53 -7.29
N ARG A 34 -6.56 18.39 -6.58
CA ARG A 34 -5.58 17.31 -6.78
C ARG A 34 -6.13 16.29 -7.76
N VAL A 35 -5.51 16.19 -8.93
CA VAL A 35 -5.92 15.25 -9.99
C VAL A 35 -5.06 13.99 -9.92
N PHE A 36 -5.72 12.85 -9.95
CA PHE A 36 -5.12 11.53 -9.85
C PHE A 36 -5.57 10.68 -11.03
N ILE A 37 -4.62 9.99 -11.67
CA ILE A 37 -4.90 9.14 -12.83
C ILE A 37 -4.84 7.69 -12.37
N PHE A 38 -5.85 6.90 -12.71
CA PHE A 38 -5.91 5.47 -12.44
C PHE A 38 -5.96 4.72 -13.78
N ALA A 39 -5.02 3.81 -14.00
CA ALA A 39 -5.04 3.00 -15.21
C ALA A 39 -4.57 1.56 -14.97
N GLY A 40 -5.05 0.65 -15.81
CA GLY A 40 -4.65 -0.76 -15.73
C GLY A 40 -5.75 -1.73 -16.15
N GLN A 41 -5.65 -2.96 -15.64
CA GLN A 41 -6.52 -4.06 -16.05
C GLN A 41 -7.72 -4.32 -15.12
N SER A 42 -8.27 -5.54 -15.12
CA SER A 42 -9.46 -5.94 -14.36
C SER A 42 -9.40 -5.66 -12.85
N ASN A 43 -8.23 -5.79 -12.23
CA ASN A 43 -8.05 -5.39 -10.83
C ASN A 43 -8.12 -3.87 -10.63
N MET A 44 -7.68 -3.07 -11.61
CA MET A 44 -7.92 -1.62 -11.60
C MET A 44 -9.40 -1.30 -11.85
N VAL A 45 -10.09 -2.04 -12.73
CA VAL A 45 -11.54 -1.90 -12.95
C VAL A 45 -12.30 -2.15 -11.64
N GLY A 46 -11.99 -3.26 -10.95
CA GLY A 46 -12.73 -3.74 -9.78
C GLY A 46 -13.57 -4.99 -10.06
N SER A 47 -13.26 -5.77 -11.11
CA SER A 47 -14.18 -6.72 -11.77
C SER A 47 -14.87 -7.78 -10.89
N HIS A 48 -14.30 -8.20 -9.75
CA HIS A 48 -14.96 -9.14 -8.82
C HIS A 48 -15.20 -8.56 -7.42
N SER A 49 -15.21 -7.24 -7.31
CA SER A 49 -15.73 -6.59 -6.12
C SER A 49 -17.25 -6.50 -6.18
N ARG A 50 -17.87 -6.29 -5.03
CA ARG A 50 -19.29 -6.03 -4.87
C ARG A 50 -19.46 -4.84 -3.94
N ALA A 51 -19.99 -3.73 -4.45
CA ALA A 51 -20.25 -2.52 -3.67
C ALA A 51 -21.13 -2.81 -2.44
N ASN A 52 -22.13 -3.69 -2.59
CA ASN A 52 -23.02 -4.10 -1.50
C ASN A 52 -22.33 -4.83 -0.36
N ASP A 53 -21.14 -5.40 -0.59
CA ASP A 53 -20.37 -6.11 0.44
C ASP A 53 -19.52 -5.15 1.29
N ILE A 54 -19.42 -3.87 0.92
CA ILE A 54 -18.65 -2.87 1.69
C ILE A 54 -19.11 -2.81 3.15
N LYS A 55 -20.41 -2.98 3.40
CA LYS A 55 -21.00 -3.02 4.76
C LYS A 55 -20.45 -4.15 5.64
N LEU A 56 -19.85 -5.19 5.05
CA LEU A 56 -19.22 -6.30 5.78
C LEU A 56 -17.84 -5.94 6.32
N PHE A 57 -17.30 -4.77 5.95
CA PHE A 57 -15.97 -4.31 6.33
C PHE A 57 -16.10 -2.95 7.02
N PRO A 58 -16.30 -2.92 8.36
CA PRO A 58 -16.65 -1.70 9.09
C PRO A 58 -15.74 -0.48 8.85
N PRO A 59 -14.40 -0.61 8.72
CA PRO A 59 -13.53 0.53 8.41
C PRO A 59 -13.85 1.19 7.05
N PHE A 60 -14.56 0.50 6.17
CA PHE A 60 -14.87 0.92 4.81
C PHE A 60 -16.34 1.29 4.60
N ALA A 61 -17.18 1.17 5.62
CA ALA A 61 -18.59 1.52 5.54
C ALA A 61 -18.85 2.91 4.94
N GLY A 62 -19.87 3.01 4.08
CA GLY A 62 -20.26 4.24 3.39
C GLY A 62 -19.51 4.52 2.09
N LEU A 63 -18.50 3.70 1.73
CA LEU A 63 -17.82 3.81 0.42
C LEU A 63 -18.66 3.28 -0.75
N ASP A 64 -19.79 2.66 -0.46
CA ASP A 64 -20.86 2.33 -1.41
C ASP A 64 -21.72 3.54 -1.80
N LEU A 65 -21.60 4.66 -1.08
CA LEU A 65 -22.33 5.90 -1.34
C LEU A 65 -21.49 6.89 -2.19
N PRO A 66 -22.14 7.85 -2.88
CA PRO A 66 -21.45 8.92 -3.58
C PRO A 66 -20.54 9.75 -2.66
N GLN A 67 -19.34 10.05 -3.14
CA GLN A 67 -18.39 10.96 -2.49
C GLN A 67 -18.48 12.35 -3.13
N GLU A 68 -19.45 13.15 -2.69
CA GLU A 68 -19.87 14.41 -3.35
C GLU A 68 -18.77 15.44 -3.62
N ASN A 69 -17.66 15.40 -2.87
CA ASN A 69 -16.53 16.31 -3.03
C ASN A 69 -15.38 15.72 -3.86
N VAL A 70 -15.63 14.64 -4.59
CA VAL A 70 -14.65 13.96 -5.44
C VAL A 70 -15.15 13.92 -6.88
N MET A 71 -14.47 14.67 -7.74
CA MET A 71 -14.75 14.66 -9.18
C MET A 71 -14.23 13.37 -9.80
N TYR A 72 -14.97 12.79 -10.73
CA TYR A 72 -14.64 11.53 -11.34
C TYR A 72 -14.93 11.57 -12.84
N SER A 73 -13.93 11.20 -13.64
CA SER A 73 -14.06 11.00 -15.08
C SER A 73 -13.49 9.63 -15.40
N TYR A 74 -14.20 8.84 -16.19
CA TYR A 74 -13.81 7.46 -16.42
C TYR A 74 -14.11 6.97 -17.83
N SER A 75 -13.34 5.97 -18.24
CA SER A 75 -13.63 5.07 -19.36
C SER A 75 -13.23 3.67 -18.92
N ILE A 76 -14.22 2.82 -18.64
CA ILE A 76 -13.99 1.47 -18.14
C ILE A 76 -14.84 0.46 -18.89
N GLY A 77 -14.28 -0.72 -19.16
CA GLY A 77 -14.98 -1.74 -19.95
C GLY A 77 -13.98 -2.65 -20.64
N ARG A 78 -14.45 -3.48 -21.57
CA ARG A 78 -13.56 -4.33 -22.39
C ARG A 78 -13.78 -4.01 -23.86
N GLU A 79 -14.84 -4.57 -24.44
CA GLU A 79 -15.27 -4.28 -25.80
C GLU A 79 -16.13 -3.01 -25.81
N ASP A 80 -17.12 -2.94 -24.90
CA ASP A 80 -17.93 -1.74 -24.68
C ASP A 80 -17.40 -0.93 -23.50
N MET A 81 -16.72 0.18 -23.82
CA MET A 81 -16.21 1.11 -22.81
C MET A 81 -17.32 2.03 -22.29
N ASN A 82 -17.78 1.77 -21.07
CA ASN A 82 -18.63 2.71 -20.34
C ASN A 82 -17.80 3.94 -19.95
N SER A 83 -18.16 5.09 -20.51
CA SER A 83 -17.43 6.34 -20.30
C SER A 83 -18.34 7.41 -19.72
N SER A 84 -17.81 8.19 -18.78
CA SER A 84 -18.48 9.38 -18.27
C SER A 84 -18.54 10.47 -19.35
N ASN A 85 -19.65 11.20 -19.42
CA ASN A 85 -19.71 12.45 -20.19
C ASN A 85 -19.20 13.62 -19.31
N GLY A 86 -17.88 13.84 -19.31
CA GLY A 86 -17.23 14.85 -18.46
C GLY A 86 -17.06 14.40 -17.01
N TRP A 87 -17.06 15.36 -16.08
CA TRP A 87 -16.91 15.12 -14.66
C TRP A 87 -18.24 14.76 -13.98
N THR A 88 -18.24 13.68 -13.20
CA THR A 88 -19.35 13.26 -12.32
C THR A 88 -18.86 13.12 -10.87
N THR A 89 -19.75 12.80 -9.94
CA THR A 89 -19.39 12.45 -8.55
C THR A 89 -18.82 11.03 -8.51
N LEU A 90 -17.72 10.83 -7.78
CA LEU A 90 -17.19 9.48 -7.53
C LEU A 90 -18.20 8.63 -6.76
N LYS A 91 -18.57 7.50 -7.35
CA LYS A 91 -19.44 6.47 -6.75
C LYS A 91 -19.16 5.11 -7.39
N PRO A 92 -19.61 4.00 -6.79
CA PRO A 92 -19.59 2.70 -7.47
C PRO A 92 -20.24 2.76 -8.85
N LEU A 93 -19.63 2.08 -9.82
CA LEU A 93 -20.16 2.00 -11.19
C LEU A 93 -20.87 0.66 -11.36
N GLY A 94 -22.20 0.69 -11.24
CA GLY A 94 -23.01 -0.53 -11.16
C GLY A 94 -22.77 -1.23 -9.81
N SER A 95 -22.44 -2.52 -9.86
CA SER A 95 -22.22 -3.35 -8.66
C SER A 95 -20.77 -3.42 -8.20
N VAL A 96 -19.82 -2.82 -8.93
CA VAL A 96 -18.37 -2.97 -8.67
C VAL A 96 -17.74 -1.66 -8.18
N ILE A 97 -16.63 -1.81 -7.44
CA ILE A 97 -15.74 -0.74 -6.98
C ILE A 97 -14.28 -1.10 -7.30
N GLY A 98 -13.51 -0.13 -7.77
CA GLY A 98 -12.06 -0.26 -7.82
C GLY A 98 -11.37 0.39 -6.60
N PRO A 99 -10.03 0.49 -6.64
CA PRO A 99 -9.26 1.09 -5.55
C PRO A 99 -9.51 2.60 -5.38
N GLU A 100 -10.13 3.27 -6.36
CA GLU A 100 -10.39 4.71 -6.33
C GLU A 100 -11.23 5.15 -5.12
N VAL A 101 -12.18 4.32 -4.66
CA VAL A 101 -13.15 4.75 -3.64
C VAL A 101 -12.51 4.92 -2.27
N SER A 102 -11.70 3.96 -1.82
CA SER A 102 -10.99 4.07 -0.53
C SER A 102 -9.79 5.01 -0.62
N PHE A 103 -9.12 5.08 -1.77
CA PHE A 103 -8.08 6.05 -2.04
C PHE A 103 -8.58 7.48 -1.84
N ALA A 104 -9.66 7.84 -2.54
CA ALA A 104 -10.22 9.19 -2.51
C ALA A 104 -10.61 9.61 -1.10
N ARG A 105 -11.33 8.74 -0.36
CA ARG A 105 -11.73 9.00 1.02
C ARG A 105 -10.52 9.29 1.91
N LYS A 106 -9.50 8.44 1.88
CA LYS A 106 -8.32 8.56 2.76
C LYS A 106 -7.49 9.81 2.43
N VAL A 107 -7.27 10.10 1.15
CA VAL A 107 -6.54 11.29 0.72
C VAL A 107 -7.33 12.56 1.03
N ALA A 108 -8.65 12.59 0.80
CA ALA A 108 -9.49 13.76 1.08
C ALA A 108 -9.53 14.06 2.58
N GLN A 109 -9.72 13.02 3.41
CA GLN A 109 -9.74 13.16 4.86
C GLN A 109 -8.40 13.65 5.43
N THR A 110 -7.27 13.25 4.84
CA THR A 110 -5.94 13.62 5.33
C THR A 110 -5.50 14.99 4.83
N THR A 111 -5.68 15.26 3.53
CA THR A 111 -5.19 16.49 2.91
C THR A 111 -6.16 17.66 3.07
N LYS A 112 -7.44 17.38 3.30
CA LYS A 112 -8.55 18.35 3.27
C LYS A 112 -8.64 19.13 1.95
N ALA A 113 -8.04 18.61 0.88
CA ALA A 113 -8.07 19.22 -0.45
C ALA A 113 -9.14 18.56 -1.32
N PRO A 114 -9.72 19.29 -2.29
CA PRO A 114 -10.60 18.68 -3.29
C PRO A 114 -9.81 17.72 -4.18
N ILE A 115 -10.47 16.64 -4.60
CA ILE A 115 -9.87 15.54 -5.36
C ILE A 115 -10.63 15.35 -6.67
N ALA A 116 -9.87 15.08 -7.73
CA ALA A 116 -10.38 14.58 -9.00
C ALA A 116 -9.67 13.28 -9.38
N ILE A 117 -10.42 12.30 -9.89
CA ILE A 117 -9.90 11.03 -10.38
C ILE A 117 -10.27 10.88 -11.85
N ILE A 118 -9.27 10.56 -12.68
CA ILE A 118 -9.44 10.17 -14.07
C ILE A 118 -9.07 8.70 -14.18
N LYS A 119 -10.03 7.82 -14.53
CA LYS A 119 -9.81 6.36 -14.57
C LYS A 119 -10.00 5.79 -15.96
N CYS A 120 -8.99 5.14 -16.52
CA CYS A 120 -9.10 4.35 -17.73
C CYS A 120 -8.65 2.91 -17.46
N ALA A 121 -9.56 1.93 -17.48
CA ALA A 121 -9.19 0.57 -17.13
C ALA A 121 -10.00 -0.49 -17.87
N SER A 122 -9.34 -1.59 -18.24
CA SER A 122 -9.96 -2.63 -19.06
C SER A 122 -9.42 -4.03 -18.79
N GLY A 123 -10.32 -4.98 -18.59
CA GLY A 123 -9.97 -6.36 -18.23
C GLY A 123 -9.28 -7.14 -19.35
N GLY A 124 -8.31 -7.98 -18.98
CA GLY A 124 -7.64 -8.89 -19.90
C GLY A 124 -6.65 -8.22 -20.85
N THR A 125 -6.07 -7.08 -20.46
CA THR A 125 -5.19 -6.25 -21.29
C THR A 125 -3.72 -6.40 -20.92
N THR A 126 -2.84 -6.18 -21.88
CA THR A 126 -1.39 -6.29 -21.72
C THR A 126 -0.69 -4.94 -21.81
N LEU A 127 0.46 -4.82 -21.14
CA LEU A 127 1.34 -3.68 -21.30
C LEU A 127 2.04 -3.69 -22.67
N GLY A 128 2.41 -4.89 -23.14
CA GLY A 128 3.09 -5.06 -24.43
C GLY A 128 2.29 -4.65 -25.66
N GLU A 129 0.96 -4.75 -25.61
CA GLU A 129 0.09 -4.50 -26.76
C GLU A 129 -0.91 -3.35 -26.52
N ASP A 130 -1.88 -3.53 -25.61
CA ASP A 130 -3.00 -2.59 -25.43
C ASP A 130 -2.56 -1.23 -24.91
N TRP A 131 -1.62 -1.23 -23.97
CA TRP A 131 -1.09 -0.05 -23.30
C TRP A 131 0.25 0.42 -23.89
N ASN A 132 0.65 -0.14 -25.02
CA ASN A 132 1.90 0.22 -25.69
C ASN A 132 1.80 1.67 -26.24
N PRO A 133 2.68 2.59 -25.81
CA PRO A 133 2.64 3.98 -26.26
C PRO A 133 3.10 4.18 -27.70
N ASP A 134 3.98 3.31 -28.21
CA ASP A 134 4.62 3.49 -29.52
C ASP A 134 3.81 2.85 -30.64
N THR A 135 3.34 1.62 -30.39
CA THR A 135 2.56 0.82 -31.34
C THR A 135 1.34 0.22 -30.65
N PRO A 136 0.32 1.03 -30.28
CA PRO A 136 -0.86 0.53 -29.56
C PRO A 136 -1.64 -0.48 -30.40
N GLY A 137 -1.70 -1.73 -29.92
CA GLY A 137 -2.50 -2.82 -30.46
C GLY A 137 -3.75 -3.08 -29.62
N GLY A 138 -4.39 -4.24 -29.81
CA GLY A 138 -5.57 -4.64 -29.03
C GLY A 138 -6.64 -3.57 -28.94
N PHE A 139 -7.05 -3.22 -27.71
CA PHE A 139 -8.05 -2.18 -27.44
C PHE A 139 -7.52 -0.74 -27.53
N LYS A 140 -6.23 -0.55 -27.84
CA LYS A 140 -5.58 0.77 -27.98
C LYS A 140 -5.82 1.67 -26.76
N LEU A 141 -5.57 1.13 -25.56
CA LEU A 141 -5.89 1.78 -24.30
C LEU A 141 -4.98 2.96 -23.98
N TYR A 142 -3.72 2.95 -24.43
CA TYR A 142 -2.83 4.09 -24.25
C TYR A 142 -3.39 5.38 -24.87
N PRO A 143 -3.69 5.44 -26.19
CA PRO A 143 -4.24 6.65 -26.79
C PRO A 143 -5.64 6.99 -26.26
N LEU A 144 -6.47 5.99 -25.95
CA LEU A 144 -7.78 6.21 -25.33
C LEU A 144 -7.67 6.92 -23.97
N ALA A 145 -6.81 6.40 -23.09
CA ALA A 145 -6.55 6.99 -21.78
C ALA A 145 -5.97 8.40 -21.91
N LEU A 146 -5.04 8.62 -22.85
CA LEU A 146 -4.43 9.93 -23.08
C LEU A 146 -5.48 10.96 -23.54
N GLN A 147 -6.39 10.57 -24.42
CA GLN A 147 -7.50 11.42 -24.85
C GLN A 147 -8.43 11.75 -23.68
N LEU A 148 -8.82 10.75 -22.87
CA LEU A 148 -9.62 10.97 -21.67
C LEU A 148 -8.94 11.98 -20.75
N ILE A 149 -7.67 11.75 -20.40
CA ILE A 149 -6.92 12.64 -19.50
C ILE A 149 -6.86 14.07 -20.06
N ARG A 150 -6.45 14.25 -21.31
CA ARG A 150 -6.34 15.59 -21.93
C ARG A 150 -7.69 16.31 -21.97
N SER A 151 -8.77 15.61 -22.32
CA SER A 151 -10.10 16.22 -22.36
C SER A 151 -10.63 16.59 -20.97
N SER A 152 -10.44 15.74 -19.96
CA SER A 152 -10.83 16.02 -18.57
C SER A 152 -10.05 17.22 -18.01
N LEU A 153 -8.75 17.30 -18.27
CA LEU A 153 -7.91 18.43 -17.85
C LEU A 153 -8.29 19.74 -18.56
N ALA A 154 -8.50 19.70 -19.88
CA ALA A 154 -8.97 20.85 -20.64
C ALA A 154 -10.35 21.35 -20.16
N ASP A 155 -11.23 20.45 -19.70
CA ASP A 155 -12.50 20.84 -19.09
C ASP A 155 -12.31 21.62 -17.77
N LEU A 156 -11.32 21.25 -16.95
CA LEU A 156 -10.97 22.02 -15.74
C LEU A 156 -10.43 23.41 -16.11
N ASP A 157 -9.58 23.49 -17.15
CA ASP A 157 -9.05 24.77 -17.65
C ASP A 157 -10.17 25.70 -18.14
N ARG A 158 -11.11 25.17 -18.94
CA ARG A 158 -12.28 25.93 -19.40
C ARG A 158 -13.16 26.42 -18.25
N LYS A 159 -13.24 25.66 -17.16
CA LYS A 159 -13.98 26.03 -15.94
C LYS A 159 -13.20 26.97 -15.01
N GLY A 160 -11.94 27.31 -15.34
CA GLY A 160 -11.08 28.13 -14.50
C GLY A 160 -10.69 27.47 -13.17
N ILE A 161 -10.78 26.15 -13.09
CA ILE A 161 -10.44 25.40 -11.87
C ILE A 161 -8.94 25.18 -11.82
N ARG A 162 -8.26 25.77 -10.83
CA ARG A 162 -6.83 25.50 -10.61
C ARG A 162 -6.61 24.08 -10.11
N TYR A 163 -5.80 23.32 -10.82
CA TYR A 163 -5.47 21.94 -10.47
C TYR A 163 -3.98 21.63 -10.56
N ARG A 164 -3.59 20.47 -10.04
CA ARG A 164 -2.30 19.84 -10.30
C ARG A 164 -2.45 18.33 -10.38
N VAL A 165 -1.73 17.70 -11.29
CA VAL A 165 -1.68 16.24 -11.42
C VAL A 165 -0.66 15.71 -10.42
N GLU A 166 -1.11 14.86 -9.51
CA GLU A 166 -0.36 14.45 -8.32
C GLU A 166 0.26 13.06 -8.47
N GLY A 167 -0.35 12.21 -9.28
CA GLY A 167 0.14 10.85 -9.46
C GLY A 167 -0.66 10.02 -10.46
N PHE A 168 0.00 8.95 -10.89
CA PHE A 168 -0.52 7.93 -11.79
C PHE A 168 -0.47 6.57 -11.08
N MET A 169 -1.63 6.00 -10.80
CA MET A 169 -1.78 4.69 -10.17
C MET A 169 -1.96 3.64 -11.25
N TRP A 170 -1.04 2.68 -11.28
CA TRP A 170 -0.95 1.65 -12.30
C TRP A 170 -1.06 0.26 -11.67
N HIS A 171 -2.09 -0.50 -12.05
CA HIS A 171 -2.23 -1.91 -11.68
C HIS A 171 -2.48 -2.78 -12.91
N GLN A 172 -1.42 -3.45 -13.36
CA GLN A 172 -1.46 -4.31 -14.54
C GLN A 172 -0.26 -5.24 -14.53
N GLY A 173 -0.40 -6.40 -15.17
CA GLY A 173 0.72 -7.28 -15.52
C GLY A 173 0.34 -8.75 -15.52
N GLU A 174 -0.83 -9.09 -14.96
CA GLU A 174 -1.29 -10.47 -14.87
C GLU A 174 -1.45 -11.12 -16.25
N ASN A 175 -1.81 -10.35 -17.29
CA ASN A 175 -1.93 -10.90 -18.64
C ASN A 175 -0.59 -11.02 -19.39
N ASP A 176 0.35 -10.07 -19.19
CA ASP A 176 1.69 -10.13 -19.81
C ASP A 176 2.44 -11.39 -19.40
N MET A 177 2.17 -11.93 -18.20
CA MET A 177 2.84 -13.11 -17.66
C MET A 177 2.64 -14.37 -18.52
N PHE A 178 1.54 -14.44 -19.29
CA PHE A 178 1.23 -15.56 -20.17
C PHE A 178 1.89 -15.44 -21.56
N SER A 179 2.32 -14.24 -21.95
CA SER A 179 2.98 -14.02 -23.25
C SER A 179 4.46 -14.40 -23.18
N ARG A 180 4.93 -15.18 -24.16
CA ARG A 180 6.36 -15.49 -24.33
C ARG A 180 7.17 -14.26 -24.75
N GLU A 181 6.52 -13.26 -25.32
CA GLU A 181 7.13 -12.00 -25.76
C GLU A 181 7.05 -10.93 -24.67
N PHE A 182 5.87 -10.72 -24.08
CA PHE A 182 5.65 -9.56 -23.19
C PHE A 182 6.21 -9.77 -21.80
N LYS A 183 6.18 -11.00 -21.25
CA LYS A 183 6.76 -11.29 -19.94
C LYS A 183 8.25 -10.91 -19.85
N PRO A 184 9.15 -11.38 -20.74
CA PRO A 184 10.56 -10.96 -20.67
C PRO A 184 10.76 -9.48 -21.01
N ALA A 185 9.88 -8.86 -21.80
CA ALA A 185 9.96 -7.45 -22.17
C ALA A 185 9.36 -6.49 -21.12
N TYR A 186 8.68 -7.00 -20.08
CA TYR A 186 7.84 -6.17 -19.20
C TYR A 186 8.59 -4.99 -18.57
N ALA A 187 9.83 -5.19 -18.10
CA ALA A 187 10.62 -4.10 -17.51
C ALA A 187 10.92 -2.98 -18.54
N LYS A 188 11.29 -3.36 -19.76
CA LYS A 188 11.54 -2.41 -20.86
C LYS A 188 10.27 -1.65 -21.20
N ASN A 189 9.15 -2.36 -21.35
CA ASN A 189 7.87 -1.78 -21.71
C ASN A 189 7.37 -0.83 -20.61
N LEU A 190 7.53 -1.20 -19.34
CA LEU A 190 7.15 -0.35 -18.21
C LEU A 190 7.99 0.93 -18.17
N LYS A 191 9.32 0.84 -18.32
CA LYS A 191 10.18 2.06 -18.41
C LYS A 191 9.71 3.00 -19.51
N ASN A 192 9.42 2.46 -20.70
CA ASN A 192 8.93 3.26 -21.83
C ASN A 192 7.55 3.87 -21.57
N PHE A 193 6.65 3.12 -20.93
CA PHE A 193 5.32 3.58 -20.55
C PHE A 193 5.39 4.78 -19.59
N LEU A 194 6.20 4.71 -18.53
CA LEU A 194 6.39 5.81 -17.59
C LEU A 194 6.95 7.06 -18.31
N ALA A 195 7.99 6.88 -19.12
CA ALA A 195 8.63 7.97 -19.86
C ALA A 195 7.65 8.63 -20.85
N SER A 196 6.87 7.83 -21.58
CA SER A 196 5.91 8.30 -22.58
C SER A 196 4.79 9.13 -21.94
N TRP A 197 4.22 8.68 -20.82
CA TRP A 197 3.24 9.48 -20.08
C TRP A 197 3.79 10.83 -19.60
N ARG A 198 5.02 10.87 -19.09
CA ARG A 198 5.66 12.13 -18.67
C ARG A 198 5.86 13.07 -19.84
N ARG A 199 6.30 12.55 -20.99
CA ARG A 199 6.45 13.32 -22.23
C ARG A 199 5.10 13.84 -22.72
N ASP A 200 4.11 12.97 -22.87
CA ASP A 200 2.85 13.27 -23.56
C ASP A 200 1.89 14.11 -22.71
N LEU A 201 2.05 14.10 -21.38
CA LEU A 201 1.36 15.01 -20.45
C LEU A 201 2.20 16.25 -20.10
N ASN A 202 3.46 16.34 -20.56
CA ASN A 202 4.41 17.39 -20.18
C ASN A 202 4.60 17.50 -18.65
N LEU A 203 4.74 16.35 -17.98
CA LEU A 203 4.92 16.23 -16.53
C LEU A 203 6.19 15.41 -16.23
N PRO A 204 7.40 15.99 -16.36
CA PRO A 204 8.67 15.25 -16.26
C PRO A 204 8.93 14.63 -14.88
N LYS A 205 8.20 15.05 -13.85
CA LYS A 205 8.29 14.55 -12.47
C LYS A 205 6.99 13.89 -11.99
N LEU A 206 6.14 13.43 -12.92
CA LEU A 206 4.92 12.72 -12.55
C LEU A 206 5.28 11.48 -11.73
N ASN A 207 4.68 11.39 -10.54
CA ASN A 207 4.81 10.23 -9.67
C ASN A 207 4.00 9.06 -10.21
N PHE A 208 4.62 7.89 -10.27
CA PHE A 208 3.97 6.62 -10.58
C PHE A 208 3.89 5.75 -9.34
N TYR A 209 2.75 5.12 -9.16
CA TYR A 209 2.46 4.21 -8.07
C TYR A 209 2.09 2.86 -8.70
N ILE A 210 2.99 1.89 -8.60
CA ILE A 210 2.90 0.59 -9.29
C ILE A 210 2.42 -0.47 -8.30
N GLY A 211 1.19 -0.94 -8.47
CA GLY A 211 0.60 -2.00 -7.65
C GLY A 211 1.23 -3.36 -7.92
N GLU A 212 1.64 -4.06 -6.85
CA GLU A 212 2.06 -5.46 -6.90
C GLU A 212 0.91 -6.36 -7.37
N LEU A 213 1.21 -7.31 -8.27
CA LEU A 213 0.27 -8.34 -8.69
C LEU A 213 -0.14 -9.27 -7.54
N CYS A 214 -1.40 -9.68 -7.51
CA CYS A 214 -1.91 -10.55 -6.46
C CYS A 214 -1.28 -11.95 -6.51
N THR A 215 -0.59 -12.36 -5.45
CA THR A 215 0.01 -13.71 -5.33
C THR A 215 -0.92 -14.74 -4.67
N LYS A 216 -2.11 -14.31 -4.22
CA LYS A 216 -3.06 -15.12 -3.43
C LYS A 216 -4.23 -15.68 -4.22
N THR A 217 -4.42 -15.20 -5.45
CA THR A 217 -5.43 -15.70 -6.39
C THR A 217 -4.97 -17.02 -7.00
N VAL A 218 -5.87 -17.71 -7.71
CA VAL A 218 -5.51 -18.94 -8.43
C VAL A 218 -4.35 -18.68 -9.40
N TRP A 219 -4.37 -17.56 -10.11
CA TRP A 219 -3.24 -17.13 -10.94
C TRP A 219 -1.97 -16.87 -10.14
N GLY A 220 -2.08 -16.20 -8.99
CA GLY A 220 -0.95 -15.97 -8.10
C GLY A 220 -0.27 -17.26 -7.60
N MET A 221 -1.08 -18.28 -7.33
CA MET A 221 -0.62 -19.57 -6.80
C MET A 221 -0.10 -20.50 -7.91
N ASP A 222 -0.86 -20.65 -9.00
CA ASP A 222 -0.56 -21.62 -10.07
C ASP A 222 0.48 -21.10 -11.06
N ASN A 223 0.61 -19.78 -11.19
CA ASN A 223 1.55 -19.13 -12.12
C ASN A 223 2.68 -18.39 -11.38
N ARG A 224 3.11 -18.96 -10.26
CA ARG A 224 4.05 -18.34 -9.31
C ARG A 224 5.33 -17.79 -9.96
N GLU A 225 5.94 -18.55 -10.87
CA GLU A 225 7.16 -18.13 -11.56
C GLU A 225 6.91 -16.97 -12.54
N ASN A 226 5.80 -17.03 -13.27
CA ASN A 226 5.40 -15.98 -14.20
C ASN A 226 5.10 -14.68 -13.43
N MET A 227 4.37 -14.77 -12.32
CA MET A 227 4.11 -13.65 -11.41
C MET A 227 5.40 -13.09 -10.81
N HIS A 228 6.34 -13.95 -10.43
CA HIS A 228 7.65 -13.52 -9.93
C HIS A 228 8.44 -12.73 -10.99
N ALA A 229 8.42 -13.16 -12.25
CA ALA A 229 9.08 -12.44 -13.34
C ALA A 229 8.52 -11.01 -13.50
N ILE A 230 7.18 -10.85 -13.53
CA ILE A 230 6.55 -9.54 -13.66
C ILE A 230 6.82 -8.66 -12.43
N ARG A 231 6.68 -9.19 -11.21
CA ARG A 231 6.97 -8.43 -9.98
C ARG A 231 8.44 -8.02 -9.88
N THR A 232 9.37 -8.88 -10.32
CA THR A 232 10.80 -8.55 -10.41
C THR A 232 11.03 -7.38 -11.37
N ALA A 233 10.38 -7.40 -12.53
CA ALA A 233 10.42 -6.28 -13.47
C ALA A 233 9.83 -4.98 -12.87
N GLN A 234 8.67 -5.05 -12.22
CA GLN A 234 8.06 -3.89 -11.53
C GLN A 234 9.00 -3.30 -10.46
N LYS A 235 9.61 -4.15 -9.63
CA LYS A 235 10.58 -3.74 -8.59
C LYS A 235 11.83 -3.13 -9.19
N ALA A 236 12.37 -3.70 -10.28
CA ALA A 236 13.55 -3.15 -10.95
C ALA A 236 13.30 -1.74 -11.50
N VAL A 237 12.17 -1.53 -12.20
CA VAL A 237 11.83 -0.21 -12.76
C VAL A 237 11.64 0.83 -11.66
N THR A 238 10.92 0.48 -10.59
CA THR A 238 10.66 1.40 -9.48
C THR A 238 11.88 1.66 -8.59
N ALA A 239 12.87 0.78 -8.57
CA ALA A 239 14.13 1.02 -7.88
C ALA A 239 15.04 2.01 -8.65
N GLU A 240 14.95 2.03 -9.98
CA GLU A 240 15.75 2.93 -10.83
C GLU A 240 15.12 4.32 -11.00
N ASP A 241 13.79 4.42 -11.02
CA ASP A 241 13.07 5.67 -11.26
C ASP A 241 12.72 6.38 -9.94
N PRO A 242 13.28 7.57 -9.65
CA PRO A 242 13.08 8.28 -8.38
C PRO A 242 11.65 8.80 -8.17
N TYR A 243 10.83 8.80 -9.21
CA TYR A 243 9.42 9.20 -9.16
C TYR A 243 8.48 8.00 -9.36
N ALA A 244 8.97 6.76 -9.21
CA ALA A 244 8.13 5.57 -9.24
C ALA A 244 8.22 4.80 -7.91
N VAL A 245 7.08 4.33 -7.42
CA VAL A 245 6.99 3.62 -6.14
C VAL A 245 6.30 2.27 -6.35
N TYR A 246 6.96 1.20 -5.92
CA TYR A 246 6.35 -0.12 -5.82
C TYR A 246 5.44 -0.21 -4.60
N ILE A 247 4.21 -0.67 -4.80
CA ILE A 247 3.21 -0.80 -3.74
C ILE A 247 2.92 -2.27 -3.53
N PRO A 248 3.49 -2.89 -2.48
CA PRO A 248 3.20 -4.26 -2.14
C PRO A 248 1.73 -4.47 -1.73
N THR A 249 1.21 -5.65 -2.05
CA THR A 249 -0.21 -6.01 -1.88
C THR A 249 -0.40 -7.37 -1.19
N SER A 250 0.66 -7.96 -0.65
CA SER A 250 0.66 -9.25 0.04
C SER A 250 -0.35 -9.36 1.20
N GLN A 251 -0.65 -8.24 1.86
CA GLN A 251 -1.67 -8.11 2.91
C GLN A 251 -3.11 -8.06 2.37
N ASN A 252 -3.30 -7.71 1.10
CA ASN A 252 -4.63 -7.48 0.56
C ASN A 252 -5.45 -8.77 0.57
N ALA A 253 -6.70 -8.65 0.99
CA ALA A 253 -7.63 -9.75 1.03
C ALA A 253 -7.96 -10.24 -0.38
N VAL A 254 -8.21 -11.53 -0.51
CA VAL A 254 -8.80 -12.11 -1.70
C VAL A 254 -10.11 -12.76 -1.32
N GLU A 255 -11.07 -12.69 -2.22
CA GLU A 255 -12.28 -13.48 -2.07
C GLU A 255 -11.99 -14.86 -2.68
N ILE A 256 -12.13 -15.89 -1.86
CA ILE A 256 -12.33 -17.24 -2.36
C ILE A 256 -13.83 -17.34 -2.50
N GLY A 257 -14.34 -17.25 -3.71
CA GLY A 257 -15.77 -17.39 -3.97
C GLY A 257 -16.28 -18.82 -3.78
N ASP A 258 -17.49 -19.04 -4.27
CA ASP A 258 -18.21 -20.29 -4.15
C ASP A 258 -17.56 -21.43 -4.94
N GLY A 259 -18.02 -22.65 -4.65
CA GLY A 259 -17.37 -23.93 -4.98
C GLY A 259 -17.13 -24.25 -6.46
N ALA A 260 -17.30 -23.28 -7.38
CA ALA A 260 -17.06 -23.44 -8.81
C ALA A 260 -16.43 -22.21 -9.51
N GLY A 261 -15.88 -21.22 -8.80
CA GLY A 261 -15.25 -20.04 -9.41
C GLY A 261 -13.72 -20.02 -9.31
N LEU A 262 -13.02 -19.81 -10.44
CA LEU A 262 -11.60 -19.45 -10.42
C LEU A 262 -11.47 -17.97 -10.05
N HIS A 263 -10.85 -17.66 -8.90
CA HIS A 263 -10.70 -16.28 -8.40
C HIS A 263 -9.37 -15.69 -8.85
N TYR A 264 -9.42 -14.78 -9.82
CA TYR A 264 -8.25 -14.10 -10.41
C TYR A 264 -8.04 -12.67 -9.91
N HIS A 265 -9.04 -12.10 -9.24
CA HIS A 265 -9.07 -10.69 -8.86
C HIS A 265 -9.11 -10.53 -7.34
N TYR A 266 -8.77 -9.33 -6.86
CA TYR A 266 -9.14 -8.94 -5.51
C TYR A 266 -10.66 -8.91 -5.37
N GLY A 267 -11.17 -9.44 -4.25
CA GLY A 267 -12.55 -9.21 -3.84
C GLY A 267 -12.73 -7.81 -3.25
N THR A 268 -13.93 -7.49 -2.77
CA THR A 268 -14.28 -6.16 -2.25
C THR A 268 -13.29 -5.63 -1.22
N LEU A 269 -12.96 -6.40 -0.17
CA LEU A 269 -12.01 -5.98 0.85
C LEU A 269 -10.60 -5.73 0.29
N GLY A 270 -10.16 -6.59 -0.63
CA GLY A 270 -8.86 -6.44 -1.29
C GLY A 270 -8.75 -5.18 -2.11
N GLN A 271 -9.82 -4.80 -2.84
CA GLN A 271 -9.88 -3.55 -3.60
C GLN A 271 -9.80 -2.32 -2.68
N LEU A 272 -10.53 -2.36 -1.57
CA LEU A 272 -10.52 -1.30 -0.57
C LEU A 272 -9.12 -1.13 0.06
N GLN A 273 -8.47 -2.23 0.42
CA GLN A 273 -7.10 -2.22 0.94
C GLN A 273 -6.08 -1.78 -0.12
N HIS A 274 -6.28 -2.16 -1.38
CA HIS A 274 -5.44 -1.71 -2.49
C HIS A 274 -5.49 -0.19 -2.67
N GLY A 275 -6.68 0.41 -2.60
CA GLY A 275 -6.85 1.86 -2.61
C GLY A 275 -6.21 2.56 -1.40
N GLU A 276 -6.28 1.97 -0.20
CA GLU A 276 -5.55 2.50 0.96
C GLU A 276 -4.04 2.42 0.80
N GLY A 277 -3.51 1.37 0.16
CA GLY A 277 -2.09 1.24 -0.16
C GLY A 277 -1.60 2.34 -1.11
N TYR A 278 -2.37 2.64 -2.17
CA TYR A 278 -2.11 3.80 -3.02
C TYR A 278 -2.12 5.11 -2.26
N ALA A 279 -3.12 5.30 -1.39
CA ALA A 279 -3.24 6.51 -0.60
C ALA A 279 -2.07 6.66 0.37
N ASP A 280 -1.62 5.58 1.01
CA ASP A 280 -0.48 5.61 1.92
C ASP A 280 0.82 5.93 1.20
N ALA A 281 1.06 5.34 0.02
CA ALA A 281 2.22 5.65 -0.80
C ALA A 281 2.24 7.13 -1.22
N TYR A 282 1.10 7.65 -1.68
CA TYR A 282 0.95 9.06 -2.02
C TYR A 282 1.16 9.97 -0.81
N LEU A 283 0.44 9.74 0.29
CA LEU A 283 0.54 10.54 1.51
C LEU A 283 1.96 10.51 2.10
N LYS A 284 2.67 9.38 1.99
CA LYS A 284 4.08 9.27 2.38
C LYS A 284 4.97 10.16 1.52
N SER A 285 4.77 10.17 0.20
CA SER A 285 5.56 10.98 -0.74
C SER A 285 5.46 12.49 -0.47
N ILE A 286 4.33 12.95 0.07
CA ILE A 286 4.12 14.35 0.46
C ILE A 286 4.29 14.61 1.96
N GLY A 287 4.80 13.63 2.73
CA GLY A 287 5.05 13.76 4.16
C GLY A 287 3.80 13.90 5.05
N LYS A 288 2.62 13.51 4.55
CA LYS A 288 1.34 13.56 5.28
C LYS A 288 0.86 12.20 5.81
N LEU A 289 1.57 11.11 5.54
CA LEU A 289 1.25 9.82 6.14
C LEU A 289 1.59 9.84 7.64
N ALA A 290 0.58 9.61 8.48
CA ALA A 290 0.77 9.53 9.92
C ALA A 290 1.63 8.31 10.29
N LYS A 291 2.66 8.54 11.12
CA LYS A 291 3.43 7.44 11.71
C LYS A 291 2.66 6.87 12.89
N ARG A 292 2.27 5.60 12.80
CA ARG A 292 1.74 4.86 13.93
C ARG A 292 2.85 4.63 14.95
N SER A 293 2.64 5.03 16.20
CA SER A 293 3.60 4.81 17.30
C SER A 293 2.84 4.50 18.58
N ARG A 294 3.09 3.32 19.14
CA ARG A 294 2.50 2.85 20.41
C ARG A 294 3.57 2.26 21.32
N PRO A 295 4.61 3.03 21.69
CA PRO A 295 5.67 2.49 22.53
C PRO A 295 5.12 2.11 23.91
N LEU A 296 5.69 1.08 24.52
CA LEU A 296 5.48 0.83 25.94
C LEU A 296 5.97 2.03 26.75
N LYS A 297 5.08 2.68 27.51
CA LYS A 297 5.43 3.83 28.38
C LYS A 297 6.42 3.44 29.47
N ALA A 298 6.26 2.23 30.00
CA ALA A 298 7.18 1.60 30.93
C ALA A 298 7.31 0.13 30.53
N TRP A 299 8.49 -0.44 30.75
CA TRP A 299 8.70 -1.86 30.51
C TRP A 299 7.93 -2.68 31.57
N PRO A 300 7.03 -3.60 31.19
CA PRO A 300 6.08 -4.19 32.13
C PRO A 300 6.62 -5.41 32.88
N LEU A 301 7.77 -5.97 32.47
CA LEU A 301 8.32 -7.18 33.05
C LEU A 301 9.40 -6.84 34.08
N SER A 302 9.46 -7.62 35.18
CA SER A 302 10.45 -7.42 36.24
C SER A 302 11.88 -7.60 35.73
N LYS A 303 12.80 -6.72 36.15
CA LYS A 303 14.20 -6.75 35.72
C LYS A 303 14.83 -8.11 36.04
N SER A 304 15.61 -8.65 35.10
CA SER A 304 16.33 -9.92 35.26
C SER A 304 15.46 -11.17 35.44
N SER A 305 14.14 -11.08 35.22
CA SER A 305 13.29 -12.27 35.21
C SER A 305 13.47 -13.09 33.92
N PRO A 306 13.29 -14.42 33.97
CA PRO A 306 13.00 -15.21 32.78
C PRO A 306 11.75 -14.69 32.05
N VAL A 307 11.73 -14.79 30.73
CA VAL A 307 10.60 -14.41 29.87
C VAL A 307 10.34 -15.51 28.86
N LYS A 308 9.10 -15.99 28.82
CA LYS A 308 8.61 -16.88 27.76
C LYS A 308 8.26 -16.06 26.53
N LEU A 309 8.95 -16.32 25.43
CA LEU A 309 8.65 -15.74 24.13
C LEU A 309 7.74 -16.69 23.35
N PHE A 310 6.54 -16.23 23.02
CA PHE A 310 5.65 -16.90 22.08
C PHE A 310 5.73 -16.21 20.72
N VAL A 311 5.88 -16.98 19.66
CA VAL A 311 5.87 -16.50 18.29
C VAL A 311 4.55 -16.93 17.66
N LEU A 312 3.89 -16.02 16.97
CA LEU A 312 2.69 -16.29 16.19
C LEU A 312 3.03 -16.06 14.73
N ALA A 313 3.05 -17.11 13.92
CA ALA A 313 3.47 -17.01 12.52
C ALA A 313 2.45 -17.63 11.56
N GLY A 314 2.33 -17.05 10.36
CA GLY A 314 1.50 -17.64 9.31
C GLY A 314 1.03 -16.67 8.25
N HIS A 315 -0.06 -17.04 7.58
CA HIS A 315 -0.65 -16.28 6.47
C HIS A 315 -1.90 -15.52 6.94
N ARG A 316 -2.90 -15.40 6.05
CA ARG A 316 -4.14 -14.64 6.18
C ARG A 316 -4.92 -14.77 7.50
N ASN A 317 -5.08 -15.99 8.02
CA ASN A 317 -5.79 -16.19 9.30
C ASN A 317 -4.98 -15.67 10.49
N MET A 318 -3.67 -15.91 10.48
CA MET A 318 -2.78 -15.36 11.50
C MET A 318 -2.75 -13.84 11.41
N GLU A 319 -2.75 -13.28 10.19
CA GLU A 319 -2.76 -11.83 9.98
C GLU A 319 -4.01 -11.16 10.53
N GLY A 320 -5.17 -11.81 10.42
CA GLY A 320 -6.44 -11.25 10.86
C GLY A 320 -7.25 -10.63 9.72
N GLU A 321 -7.13 -11.16 8.50
CA GLU A 321 -7.62 -10.58 7.24
C GLU A 321 -9.06 -10.02 7.29
N ARG A 322 -9.95 -10.61 8.10
CA ARG A 322 -11.37 -10.22 8.21
C ARG A 322 -11.83 -9.91 9.63
N ALA A 323 -10.91 -9.67 10.56
CA ALA A 323 -11.24 -9.35 11.95
C ALA A 323 -10.89 -7.88 12.22
N PHE A 324 -11.90 -7.04 12.41
CA PHE A 324 -11.71 -5.58 12.53
C PHE A 324 -11.93 -5.11 13.95
N ARG A 325 -11.18 -4.09 14.40
CA ARG A 325 -11.34 -3.46 15.71
C ARG A 325 -12.80 -3.16 16.04
N ALA A 326 -13.59 -2.72 15.06
CA ALA A 326 -15.00 -2.40 15.22
C ALA A 326 -15.84 -3.60 15.71
N ASP A 327 -15.46 -4.83 15.36
CA ASP A 327 -16.15 -6.06 15.76
C ASP A 327 -15.85 -6.45 17.22
N LEU A 328 -14.82 -5.87 17.82
CA LEU A 328 -14.48 -6.14 19.22
C LEU A 328 -15.46 -5.47 20.20
N LEU A 329 -16.26 -4.48 19.78
CA LEU A 329 -17.24 -3.75 20.59
C LEU A 329 -16.81 -3.60 22.07
N SER A 330 -17.69 -3.82 23.05
CA SER A 330 -17.40 -3.69 24.49
C SER A 330 -16.36 -4.69 25.05
N SER A 331 -15.68 -5.48 24.19
CA SER A 331 -14.65 -6.41 24.62
C SER A 331 -13.43 -5.67 25.18
N PRO A 332 -12.86 -6.15 26.30
CA PRO A 332 -11.56 -5.69 26.78
C PRO A 332 -10.44 -5.80 25.73
N LEU A 333 -10.56 -6.71 24.75
CA LEU A 333 -9.59 -6.90 23.67
C LEU A 333 -9.47 -5.70 22.72
N ALA A 334 -10.46 -4.81 22.69
CA ALA A 334 -10.39 -3.57 21.91
C ALA A 334 -9.32 -2.60 22.45
N LYS A 335 -8.94 -2.74 23.72
CA LYS A 335 -7.97 -1.88 24.41
C LYS A 335 -6.59 -2.50 24.40
N ASP A 336 -5.59 -1.64 24.35
CA ASP A 336 -4.19 -2.04 24.48
C ASP A 336 -3.95 -2.63 25.88
N ASN A 337 -3.24 -3.77 25.91
CA ASN A 337 -2.78 -4.39 27.15
C ASN A 337 -1.30 -4.05 27.36
N PRO A 338 -0.98 -3.03 28.19
CA PRO A 338 0.40 -2.60 28.42
C PRO A 338 1.22 -3.61 29.22
N LYS A 339 0.60 -4.66 29.78
CA LYS A 339 1.28 -5.70 30.55
C LYS A 339 1.97 -6.75 29.67
N ILE A 340 1.63 -6.80 28.38
CA ILE A 340 2.14 -7.82 27.45
C ILE A 340 2.97 -7.11 26.37
N PRO A 341 4.31 -7.24 26.38
CA PRO A 341 5.14 -6.77 25.28
C PRO A 341 4.80 -7.52 23.99
N PHE A 342 4.52 -6.75 22.95
CA PHE A 342 4.14 -7.22 21.63
C PHE A 342 5.00 -6.59 20.54
N LYS A 343 5.49 -7.41 19.62
CA LYS A 343 6.27 -6.97 18.46
C LYS A 343 5.80 -7.70 17.21
N TYR A 344 5.75 -7.02 16.07
CA TYR A 344 5.17 -7.62 14.87
C TYR A 344 5.80 -7.15 13.56
N SER A 345 5.70 -8.02 12.55
CA SER A 345 5.92 -7.75 11.14
C SER A 345 4.79 -8.41 10.35
N LEU A 346 3.85 -7.61 9.86
CA LEU A 346 2.61 -8.06 9.25
C LEU A 346 2.60 -7.81 7.75
N GLY A 347 1.94 -8.70 7.02
CA GLY A 347 1.71 -8.56 5.59
C GLY A 347 2.97 -8.61 4.74
N GLY A 348 4.05 -9.23 5.21
CA GLY A 348 5.36 -9.15 4.55
C GLY A 348 6.12 -7.86 4.85
N GLY A 349 5.85 -7.23 6.00
CA GLY A 349 6.56 -6.03 6.47
C GLY A 349 5.87 -4.71 6.14
N ILE A 350 4.64 -4.77 5.63
CA ILE A 350 3.79 -3.61 5.33
C ILE A 350 3.52 -2.81 6.58
N THR A 351 3.18 -3.53 7.65
CA THR A 351 2.96 -2.96 8.97
C THR A 351 3.89 -3.67 9.94
N ALA A 352 4.90 -2.95 10.43
CA ALA A 352 5.89 -3.48 11.35
C ALA A 352 6.09 -2.53 12.52
N SER A 353 6.21 -3.10 13.72
CA SER A 353 6.53 -2.36 14.93
C SER A 353 7.99 -1.90 14.89
N THR A 354 8.27 -0.66 15.29
CA THR A 354 9.65 -0.14 15.43
C THR A 354 10.35 -0.61 16.71
N GLY A 355 9.61 -1.24 17.62
CA GLY A 355 10.08 -1.76 18.90
C GLY A 355 8.95 -2.52 19.60
N TRP A 356 9.11 -2.77 20.90
CA TRP A 356 8.07 -3.43 21.69
C TRP A 356 6.93 -2.46 22.03
N GLU A 357 5.71 -2.86 21.67
CA GLU A 357 4.46 -2.13 21.91
C GLU A 357 3.59 -2.89 22.94
N PRO A 358 2.56 -2.26 23.52
CA PRO A 358 1.47 -2.99 24.16
C PRO A 358 0.77 -3.92 23.17
N LEU A 359 0.42 -5.13 23.61
CA LEU A 359 -0.47 -6.01 22.85
C LEU A 359 -1.79 -5.29 22.54
N GLY A 360 -2.18 -5.27 21.26
CA GLY A 360 -3.41 -4.64 20.79
C GLY A 360 -3.51 -4.75 19.27
N VAL A 361 -4.67 -4.35 18.72
CA VAL A 361 -4.96 -4.40 17.27
C VAL A 361 -3.85 -3.72 16.48
N ALA A 362 -3.11 -4.46 15.65
CA ALA A 362 -1.89 -3.99 14.98
C ALA A 362 -1.96 -3.97 13.45
N GLY A 363 -2.88 -4.70 12.84
CA GLY A 363 -2.98 -4.84 11.39
C GLY A 363 -3.35 -3.55 10.66
N ALA A 364 -3.10 -3.57 9.35
CA ALA A 364 -3.55 -2.53 8.43
C ALA A 364 -5.08 -2.43 8.44
N SER A 365 -5.62 -1.23 8.22
CA SER A 365 -7.06 -0.96 8.25
C SER A 365 -7.75 -1.44 9.55
N GLU A 366 -7.03 -1.35 10.67
CA GLU A 366 -7.50 -1.77 12.01
C GLU A 366 -7.84 -3.26 12.16
N THR A 367 -7.15 -4.12 11.43
CA THR A 367 -7.30 -5.58 11.58
C THR A 367 -6.48 -6.16 12.75
N PHE A 368 -6.88 -7.34 13.23
CA PHE A 368 -6.16 -8.07 14.28
C PHE A 368 -6.31 -9.58 14.10
N GLY A 369 -5.35 -10.35 14.59
CA GLY A 369 -5.37 -11.81 14.54
C GLY A 369 -5.58 -12.47 15.91
N PRO A 370 -5.19 -13.73 16.07
CA PRO A 370 -5.38 -14.47 17.32
C PRO A 370 -4.51 -13.95 18.48
N GLU A 371 -3.57 -13.03 18.24
CA GLU A 371 -2.67 -12.50 19.28
C GLU A 371 -3.41 -11.93 20.49
N LEU A 372 -4.60 -11.33 20.27
CA LEU A 372 -5.35 -10.67 21.34
C LEU A 372 -5.97 -11.70 22.29
N SER A 373 -6.72 -12.66 21.75
CA SER A 373 -7.33 -13.72 22.56
C SER A 373 -6.26 -14.65 23.14
N PHE A 374 -5.22 -14.97 22.37
CA PHE A 374 -4.09 -15.76 22.86
C PHE A 374 -3.40 -15.10 24.06
N GLY A 375 -3.04 -13.82 23.96
CA GLY A 375 -2.42 -13.09 25.07
C GLY A 375 -3.33 -12.97 26.29
N GLN A 376 -4.64 -12.77 26.08
CA GLN A 376 -5.62 -12.77 27.18
C GLN A 376 -5.68 -14.12 27.89
N GLN A 377 -5.72 -15.23 27.15
CA GLN A 377 -5.78 -16.58 27.73
C GLN A 377 -4.51 -16.92 28.51
N LEU A 378 -3.32 -16.59 27.98
CA LEU A 378 -2.06 -16.78 28.70
C LEU A 378 -2.00 -15.94 29.99
N GLN A 379 -2.49 -14.70 29.94
CA GLN A 379 -2.55 -13.85 31.13
C GLN A 379 -3.52 -14.41 32.18
N ALA A 380 -4.70 -14.90 31.77
CA ALA A 380 -5.67 -15.53 32.67
C ALA A 380 -5.13 -16.81 33.30
N ALA A 381 -4.37 -17.61 32.53
CA ALA A 381 -3.70 -18.81 33.01
C ALA A 381 -2.45 -18.55 33.87
N SER A 382 -2.08 -17.27 34.10
CA SER A 382 -0.95 -16.88 34.95
C SER A 382 0.38 -17.56 34.56
N VAL A 383 0.69 -17.66 33.26
CA VAL A 383 1.86 -18.40 32.74
C VAL A 383 3.24 -17.80 33.10
N GLY A 384 3.25 -16.74 33.89
CA GLY A 384 4.43 -15.97 34.30
C GLY A 384 4.70 -14.78 33.38
N ASN A 385 5.96 -14.35 33.31
CA ASN A 385 6.38 -13.27 32.41
C ASN A 385 6.47 -13.81 30.98
N PHE A 386 5.73 -13.19 30.06
CA PHE A 386 5.76 -13.56 28.66
C PHE A 386 5.72 -12.34 27.73
N ALA A 387 6.21 -12.55 26.52
CA ALA A 387 6.13 -11.60 25.41
C ALA A 387 5.61 -12.33 24.17
N ILE A 388 4.94 -11.59 23.29
CA ILE A 388 4.39 -12.13 22.04
C ILE A 388 5.10 -11.45 20.88
N THR A 389 5.48 -12.24 19.88
CA THR A 389 5.85 -11.72 18.57
C THR A 389 4.91 -12.25 17.51
N LYS A 390 4.64 -11.48 16.46
CA LYS A 390 3.78 -11.91 15.34
C LYS A 390 4.44 -11.63 14.00
N TYR A 391 4.56 -12.65 13.15
CA TYR A 391 5.19 -12.55 11.84
C TYR A 391 4.27 -13.14 10.77
N THR A 392 3.73 -12.30 9.87
CA THR A 392 2.81 -12.78 8.83
C THR A 392 3.22 -12.33 7.43
N HIS A 393 2.94 -13.21 6.47
CA HIS A 393 3.05 -12.90 5.05
C HIS A 393 1.92 -13.60 4.29
N SER A 394 0.77 -12.93 4.17
CA SER A 394 -0.44 -13.51 3.57
C SER A 394 -0.31 -13.88 2.09
N GLY A 395 0.67 -13.33 1.38
CA GLY A 395 0.96 -13.66 -0.01
C GLY A 395 1.82 -14.91 -0.22
N SER A 396 2.34 -15.52 0.85
CA SER A 396 3.30 -16.64 0.77
C SER A 396 2.60 -18.00 0.84
N GLN A 397 3.31 -19.07 0.47
CA GLN A 397 2.89 -20.47 0.56
C GLN A 397 3.83 -21.26 1.48
N VAL A 398 3.42 -22.45 1.94
CA VAL A 398 4.17 -23.21 2.96
C VAL A 398 5.63 -23.49 2.57
N ASN A 399 5.91 -23.72 1.29
CA ASN A 399 7.25 -23.93 0.74
C ASN A 399 8.18 -22.71 0.95
N ASP A 400 7.65 -21.48 0.94
CA ASP A 400 8.40 -20.27 1.25
C ASP A 400 8.94 -20.22 2.68
N TRP A 401 8.32 -20.97 3.59
CA TRP A 401 8.69 -21.06 5.00
C TRP A 401 9.66 -22.20 5.29
N THR A 402 10.20 -22.84 4.24
CA THR A 402 11.22 -23.87 4.38
C THR A 402 12.62 -23.30 4.10
N PRO A 403 13.70 -23.93 4.61
CA PRO A 403 15.06 -23.53 4.26
C PRO A 403 15.36 -23.53 2.76
N ALA A 404 14.71 -24.42 2.00
CA ALA A 404 14.87 -24.53 0.54
C ALA A 404 14.20 -23.35 -0.19
N GLY A 405 13.03 -22.91 0.29
CA GLY A 405 12.25 -21.85 -0.35
C GLY A 405 11.68 -22.26 -1.71
N THR A 406 11.38 -21.26 -2.53
CA THR A 406 10.87 -21.41 -3.91
C THR A 406 11.69 -20.59 -4.90
N SER A 407 11.44 -20.80 -6.20
CA SER A 407 11.98 -19.99 -7.29
C SER A 407 11.48 -18.53 -7.26
N ALA A 408 10.30 -18.27 -6.67
CA ALA A 408 9.83 -16.92 -6.37
C ALA A 408 10.52 -16.37 -5.10
N THR A 409 11.81 -16.08 -5.24
CA THR A 409 12.70 -15.80 -4.10
C THR A 409 12.28 -14.61 -3.23
N ASP A 410 11.56 -13.66 -3.81
CA ASP A 410 11.04 -12.48 -3.11
C ASP A 410 9.88 -12.80 -2.17
N GLN A 411 9.33 -14.01 -2.23
CA GLN A 411 8.33 -14.53 -1.31
C GLN A 411 8.92 -15.47 -0.25
N ASN A 412 10.20 -15.85 -0.31
CA ASN A 412 10.82 -16.75 0.66
C ASN A 412 10.88 -16.12 2.06
N GLN A 413 10.22 -16.74 3.03
CA GLN A 413 10.04 -16.20 4.39
C GLN A 413 10.96 -16.85 5.43
N TYR A 414 11.53 -18.03 5.20
CA TYR A 414 12.29 -18.74 6.25
C TYR A 414 13.42 -17.90 6.86
N LYS A 415 14.31 -17.33 6.03
CA LYS A 415 15.42 -16.50 6.51
C LYS A 415 14.92 -15.21 7.21
N PRO A 416 14.04 -14.40 6.60
CA PRO A 416 13.44 -13.25 7.28
C PRO A 416 12.78 -13.58 8.63
N PHE A 417 12.02 -14.68 8.69
CA PHE A 417 11.32 -15.13 9.88
C PHE A 417 12.29 -15.51 11.01
N ILE A 418 13.30 -16.33 10.72
CA ILE A 418 14.33 -16.70 11.71
C ILE A 418 15.09 -15.47 12.19
N ASN A 419 15.39 -14.52 11.30
CA ASN A 419 16.05 -13.27 11.67
C ASN A 419 15.17 -12.42 12.60
N PHE A 420 13.87 -12.34 12.33
CA PHE A 420 12.91 -11.64 13.17
C PHE A 420 12.83 -12.24 14.58
N ILE A 421 12.80 -13.57 14.71
CA ILE A 421 12.83 -14.25 16.03
C ILE A 421 14.14 -13.93 16.76
N LYS A 422 15.29 -14.14 16.10
CA LYS A 422 16.61 -13.89 16.70
C LYS A 422 16.77 -12.45 17.16
N GLN A 423 16.28 -11.50 16.37
CA GLN A 423 16.31 -10.09 16.72
C GLN A 423 15.42 -9.78 17.93
N SER A 424 14.24 -10.40 18.00
CA SER A 424 13.33 -10.25 19.15
C SER A 424 13.94 -10.82 20.44
N ILE A 425 14.60 -11.97 20.36
CA ILE A 425 15.34 -12.55 21.50
C ILE A 425 16.46 -11.61 21.95
N LYS A 426 17.29 -11.11 21.02
CA LYS A 426 18.38 -10.18 21.33
C LYS A 426 17.88 -8.90 22.02
N GLU A 427 16.74 -8.36 21.58
CA GLU A 427 16.16 -7.16 22.19
C GLU A 427 15.63 -7.41 23.60
N LEU A 428 15.05 -8.59 23.88
CA LEU A 428 14.66 -8.97 25.24
C LEU A 428 15.88 -9.19 26.14
N GLN A 429 16.94 -9.81 25.62
CA GLN A 429 18.22 -9.98 26.33
C GLN A 429 18.87 -8.63 26.64
N ALA A 430 18.84 -7.68 25.70
CA ALA A 430 19.31 -6.31 25.92
C ALA A 430 18.52 -5.56 27.00
N LYS A 431 17.28 -5.99 27.28
CA LYS A 431 16.46 -5.51 28.41
C LYS A 431 16.75 -6.26 29.72
N GLY A 432 17.70 -7.19 29.72
CA GLY A 432 18.18 -7.90 30.89
C GLY A 432 17.48 -9.24 31.16
N HIS A 433 16.70 -9.77 30.22
CA HIS A 433 15.96 -11.02 30.42
C HIS A 433 16.71 -12.26 29.94
N GLN A 434 16.55 -13.37 30.68
CA GLN A 434 16.74 -14.71 30.13
C GLN A 434 15.50 -15.08 29.30
N VAL A 435 15.69 -15.53 28.07
CA VAL A 435 14.58 -15.78 27.14
C VAL A 435 14.42 -17.26 26.88
N GLU A 436 13.24 -17.78 27.18
CA GLU A 436 12.78 -19.13 26.82
C GLU A 436 11.88 -19.00 25.59
N LEU A 437 12.25 -19.64 24.47
CA LEU A 437 11.35 -19.73 23.31
C LEU A 437 10.30 -20.81 23.60
N ALA A 438 9.13 -20.39 24.09
CA ALA A 438 8.11 -21.28 24.63
C ALA A 438 7.22 -21.91 23.54
N GLY A 439 7.13 -21.29 22.36
CA GLY A 439 6.37 -21.83 21.24
C GLY A 439 6.42 -20.95 19.99
N ILE A 440 6.15 -21.58 18.84
CA ILE A 440 5.98 -20.95 17.51
C ILE A 440 4.65 -21.42 16.92
#